data_AF-A0A936LAE7-F1
#
_entry.id   AF-A0A936LAE7-F1
#
_cell.length_a   1.000
_cell.length_b   1.000
_cell.length_c   1.000
_cell.angle_alpha   90.00
_cell.angle_beta   90.00
_cell.angle_gamma   90.00
#
_symmetry.space_group_name_H-M   'P 1'
#
loop_
_entity.id
_entity.type
_entity.pdbx_description
1 polymer ?
#
loop_
_entity_poly.entity_id
_entity_poly.type
_entity_poly.pdbx_seq_one_letter_code
_entity_poly.pdbx_strand_id
1 'polypeptide(L)'
;MRPTAVAVLLTLPALLHPARISGEQCLPDVYAFQGYSFVHPLMIEPRLPGAALALDFQELYNRFGRQDQQQADENIEEWRQRFCDIPDLEDIRSVIYGYSINDYLEISTAMTMKGAVIDPMLRQNAFVRYLIRHKCLETIDYLLFAKDCEPYVTRRGDPWSPEDKTFRTQQMDQLIDKGMSVFLGIQSHYLRLRYAYQIIRLAHYSGQHQRVLDLWDYLMPKIDHDPSKIEFWILGHKAGALLALGRNVEASYLYARVFLHCPGKRESAYRSFRIKTDEEWRQCMLLCQDDQERATLYAMRAYARDSKSLEEMQAIYKLDPSSPYLEVLLAREIRKLEHQFLGLEFNSHRESNRRYHGVPETGIRSYLIALQSFVRKVNADETVPNRGLWLVGQGYLELLAGDTYAARRSFLLARETTKDKILLEQIDVFELANRIAGFQQPTPEVEEVAAEILLDEPLFKNIPAFPIFFRTKCNGSMPKTTDRARVFSSGTPSRTLKQTPRRT
;
A
#
# COMPACT_ATOMS: atom_id res chain seq x y z
N MET A 1 19.84 -77.95 9.08
CA MET A 1 20.93 -77.25 8.36
C MET A 1 20.36 -76.52 7.16
N ARG A 2 20.24 -75.20 7.25
CA ARG A 2 20.31 -74.17 6.19
C ARG A 2 19.85 -72.83 6.81
N PRO A 3 20.55 -71.72 6.55
CA PRO A 3 20.39 -70.48 7.30
C PRO A 3 19.30 -69.59 6.69
N THR A 4 18.47 -68.95 7.52
CA THR A 4 17.60 -67.85 7.11
C THR A 4 18.34 -66.54 7.30
N ALA A 5 18.53 -65.82 6.19
CA ALA A 5 19.18 -64.53 6.11
C ALA A 5 18.43 -63.46 6.90
N VAL A 6 19.16 -62.74 7.77
CA VAL A 6 18.69 -61.51 8.40
C VAL A 6 18.92 -60.37 7.41
N ALA A 7 17.85 -59.84 6.85
CA ALA A 7 17.89 -58.61 6.06
C ALA A 7 18.10 -57.42 6.99
N VAL A 8 19.29 -56.84 6.97
CA VAL A 8 19.59 -55.55 7.61
C VAL A 8 18.97 -54.46 6.73
N LEU A 9 17.85 -53.89 7.18
CA LEU A 9 17.29 -52.68 6.60
C LEU A 9 18.22 -51.51 6.95
N LEU A 10 19.07 -51.10 6.01
CA LEU A 10 19.77 -49.83 6.03
C LEU A 10 18.75 -48.71 5.81
N THR A 11 18.28 -48.10 6.90
CA THR A 11 17.53 -46.84 6.85
C THR A 11 18.46 -45.73 6.38
N LEU A 12 18.29 -45.28 5.13
CA LEU A 12 18.84 -44.02 4.65
C LEU A 12 18.34 -42.87 5.56
N PRO A 13 19.21 -42.04 6.15
CA PRO A 13 18.75 -40.83 6.79
C PRO A 13 18.25 -39.90 5.69
N ALA A 14 16.93 -39.68 5.65
CA ALA A 14 16.35 -38.59 4.88
C ALA A 14 17.00 -37.30 5.35
N LEU A 15 17.82 -36.69 4.50
CA LEU A 15 18.31 -35.32 4.65
C LEU A 15 17.08 -34.39 4.62
N LEU A 16 16.48 -34.20 5.79
CA LEU A 16 15.48 -33.19 6.06
C LEU A 16 16.06 -31.84 5.63
N HIS A 17 15.61 -31.35 4.49
CA HIS A 17 15.81 -29.96 4.14
C HIS A 17 15.04 -29.13 5.16
N PRO A 18 15.67 -28.17 5.86
CA PRO A 18 14.95 -27.36 6.83
C PRO A 18 13.85 -26.59 6.10
N ALA A 19 12.61 -26.84 6.50
CA ALA A 19 11.47 -26.03 6.12
C ALA A 19 11.76 -24.57 6.51
N ARG A 20 11.74 -23.66 5.53
CA ARG A 20 11.91 -22.23 5.78
C ARG A 20 10.70 -21.71 6.54
N ILE A 21 10.86 -21.55 7.84
CA ILE A 21 9.97 -20.75 8.68
C ILE A 21 10.26 -19.28 8.33
N SER A 22 9.31 -18.61 7.70
CA SER A 22 9.30 -17.16 7.52
C SER A 22 9.02 -16.52 8.88
N GLY A 23 10.08 -16.30 9.66
CA GLY A 23 10.06 -15.52 10.89
C GLY A 23 11.22 -14.53 10.82
N GLU A 24 10.97 -13.31 11.26
CA GLU A 24 11.91 -12.20 11.38
C GLU A 24 13.26 -12.69 11.94
N GLN A 25 14.28 -12.76 11.10
CA GLN A 25 15.65 -13.06 11.52
C GLN A 25 16.45 -11.77 11.53
N CYS A 26 16.96 -11.39 12.71
CA CYS A 26 17.98 -10.35 12.91
C CYS A 26 19.38 -10.80 12.46
N LEU A 27 19.47 -11.58 11.37
CA LEU A 27 20.70 -11.85 10.64
C LEU A 27 20.62 -11.11 9.31
N PRO A 28 21.71 -10.48 8.82
CA PRO A 28 21.71 -9.89 7.49
C PRO A 28 21.26 -10.97 6.51
N ASP A 29 20.20 -10.72 5.74
CA ASP A 29 19.71 -11.67 4.75
C ASP A 29 20.77 -11.83 3.65
N VAL A 30 21.64 -12.81 3.84
CA VAL A 30 22.73 -13.15 2.92
C VAL A 30 22.19 -13.63 1.57
N TYR A 31 20.88 -13.86 1.47
CA TYR A 31 20.15 -14.27 0.29
C TYR A 31 19.14 -13.21 -0.16
N ALA A 32 19.29 -11.95 0.24
CA ALA A 32 18.51 -10.87 -0.34
C ALA A 32 18.86 -10.66 -1.81
N PHE A 33 17.89 -10.22 -2.62
CA PHE A 33 18.15 -9.90 -4.02
C PHE A 33 19.20 -8.78 -4.15
N GLN A 34 20.15 -8.97 -5.06
CA GLN A 34 21.22 -8.01 -5.31
C GLN A 34 21.13 -7.47 -6.73
N GLY A 35 20.56 -6.28 -6.88
CA GLY A 35 20.46 -5.59 -8.16
C GLY A 35 20.38 -4.08 -7.99
N TYR A 36 19.84 -3.42 -9.00
CA TYR A 36 19.76 -1.96 -9.05
C TYR A 36 18.28 -1.54 -9.02
N SER A 37 18.01 -0.37 -8.46
CA SER A 37 16.69 0.24 -8.55
C SER A 37 16.84 1.74 -8.77
N PHE A 38 16.10 2.24 -9.75
CA PHE A 38 16.05 3.66 -10.11
C PHE A 38 14.63 4.22 -10.06
N VAL A 39 13.62 3.36 -9.89
CA VAL A 39 12.23 3.72 -9.66
C VAL A 39 12.08 4.37 -8.28
N HIS A 40 11.76 5.66 -8.25
CA HIS A 40 11.53 6.42 -7.03
C HIS A 40 10.13 6.14 -6.47
N PRO A 41 9.96 5.92 -5.15
CA PRO A 41 8.66 5.61 -4.56
C PRO A 41 7.58 6.68 -4.79
N LEU A 42 7.99 7.96 -4.86
CA LEU A 42 7.08 9.09 -5.06
C LEU A 42 6.77 9.40 -6.55
N MET A 43 7.25 8.60 -7.51
CA MET A 43 6.88 8.80 -8.92
C MET A 43 5.36 8.62 -9.16
N ILE A 44 4.67 8.01 -8.20
CA ILE A 44 3.20 7.93 -8.11
C ILE A 44 2.75 8.70 -6.87
N GLU A 45 1.60 9.38 -6.96
CA GLU A 45 1.00 10.03 -5.80
C GLU A 45 0.69 8.98 -4.70
N PRO A 46 1.29 9.08 -3.50
CA PRO A 46 1.12 8.06 -2.46
C PRO A 46 -0.31 7.94 -1.92
N ARG A 47 -1.14 8.96 -2.17
CA ARG A 47 -2.55 9.01 -1.77
C ARG A 47 -3.46 8.26 -2.75
N LEU A 48 -2.97 7.82 -3.91
CA LEU A 48 -3.77 7.03 -4.83
C LEU A 48 -4.31 5.76 -4.15
N PRO A 49 -5.53 5.31 -4.50
CA PRO A 49 -6.17 4.15 -3.89
C PRO A 49 -5.31 2.88 -3.89
N GLY A 50 -4.80 2.52 -2.71
CA GLY A 50 -4.01 1.32 -2.48
C GLY A 50 -2.56 1.40 -2.96
N ALA A 51 -2.03 2.58 -3.29
CA ALA A 51 -0.62 2.76 -3.63
C ALA A 51 0.31 2.21 -2.54
N ALA A 52 0.08 2.55 -1.28
CA ALA A 52 0.85 2.04 -0.14
C ALA A 52 0.72 0.52 0.09
N LEU A 53 -0.34 -0.12 -0.44
CA LEU A 53 -0.57 -1.56 -0.32
C LEU A 53 0.05 -2.34 -1.48
N ALA A 54 -0.04 -1.79 -2.70
CA ALA A 54 0.39 -2.43 -3.93
C ALA A 54 1.87 -2.20 -4.21
N LEU A 55 2.40 -1.05 -3.80
CA LEU A 55 3.80 -0.70 -3.95
C LEU A 55 4.52 -1.08 -2.65
N ASP A 56 5.32 -2.15 -2.69
CA ASP A 56 6.14 -2.66 -1.58
C ASP A 56 7.32 -1.72 -1.24
N PHE A 57 7.04 -0.43 -1.11
CA PHE A 57 8.01 0.57 -0.68
C PHE A 57 7.79 0.75 0.81
N GLN A 58 8.69 0.17 1.60
CA GLN A 58 8.61 0.23 3.07
C GLN A 58 8.38 1.65 3.57
N GLU A 59 9.00 2.65 2.93
CA GLU A 59 8.80 4.06 3.25
C GLU A 59 7.37 4.56 2.97
N LEU A 60 6.78 4.21 1.82
CA LEU A 60 5.39 4.58 1.50
C LEU A 60 4.43 3.90 2.46
N TYR A 61 4.62 2.62 2.76
CA TYR A 61 3.76 1.91 3.70
C TYR A 61 3.89 2.49 5.11
N ASN A 62 5.11 2.78 5.57
CA ASN A 62 5.33 3.37 6.88
C ASN A 62 4.69 4.76 7.03
N ARG A 63 4.66 5.55 5.94
CA ARG A 63 4.18 6.94 5.96
C ARG A 63 2.70 7.09 5.60
N PHE A 64 2.19 6.25 4.70
CA PHE A 64 0.85 6.38 4.11
C PHE A 64 0.01 5.10 4.21
N GLY A 65 0.63 3.96 4.53
CA GLY A 65 -0.04 2.66 4.69
C GLY A 65 -0.54 2.37 6.10
N ARG A 66 -0.25 3.25 7.08
CA ARG A 66 -0.75 3.11 8.46
C ARG A 66 -2.25 3.42 8.53
N GLN A 67 -3.05 2.38 8.34
CA GLN A 67 -4.50 2.47 8.33
C GLN A 67 -5.07 3.10 9.62
N ASP A 68 -4.49 2.79 10.78
CA ASP A 68 -4.94 3.29 12.08
C ASP A 68 -4.84 4.82 12.19
N GLN A 69 -3.74 5.41 11.74
CA GLN A 69 -3.55 6.85 11.71
C GLN A 69 -4.54 7.51 10.75
N GLN A 70 -4.64 6.99 9.52
CA GLN A 70 -5.57 7.52 8.52
C GLN A 70 -7.04 7.42 8.99
N GLN A 71 -7.41 6.31 9.62
CA GLN A 71 -8.75 6.13 10.19
C GLN A 71 -9.04 7.17 11.29
N ALA A 72 -8.06 7.46 12.15
CA ALA A 72 -8.20 8.46 13.20
C ALA A 72 -8.34 9.86 12.61
N ASP A 73 -7.52 10.19 11.62
CA ASP A 73 -7.51 11.50 10.94
C ASP A 73 -8.84 11.77 10.21
N GLU A 74 -9.35 10.78 9.47
CA GLU A 74 -10.67 10.87 8.82
C GLU A 74 -11.80 11.08 9.82
N ASN A 75 -11.73 10.43 10.99
CA ASN A 75 -12.76 10.56 12.01
C ASN A 75 -12.75 11.94 12.66
N ILE A 76 -11.58 12.48 13.04
CA ILE A 76 -11.50 13.81 13.65
C ILE A 76 -11.86 14.92 12.66
N GLU A 77 -11.58 14.74 11.38
CA GLU A 77 -11.99 15.70 10.34
C GLU A 77 -13.52 15.75 10.21
N GLU A 78 -14.19 14.59 10.25
CA GLU A 78 -15.65 14.53 10.24
C GLU A 78 -16.25 15.18 11.51
N TRP A 79 -15.64 14.95 12.68
CA TRP A 79 -15.99 15.69 13.90
C TRP A 79 -15.80 17.20 13.72
N ARG A 80 -14.71 17.65 13.10
CA ARG A 80 -14.46 19.08 12.89
C ARG A 80 -15.56 19.72 12.03
N GLN A 81 -15.88 19.08 10.91
CA GLN A 81 -16.94 19.53 9.99
C GLN A 81 -18.30 19.59 10.71
N ARG A 82 -18.61 18.58 11.54
CA ARG A 82 -19.88 18.55 12.28
C ARG A 82 -20.01 19.68 13.31
N PHE A 83 -18.89 20.21 13.79
CA PHE A 83 -18.84 21.29 14.78
C PHE A 83 -18.38 22.62 14.16
N CYS A 84 -18.80 22.85 12.91
CA CYS A 84 -18.69 24.11 12.16
C CYS A 84 -17.24 24.59 11.93
N ASP A 85 -16.27 23.68 11.89
CA ASP A 85 -14.85 24.01 11.75
C ASP A 85 -14.29 24.96 12.83
N ILE A 86 -14.98 25.04 13.99
CA ILE A 86 -14.58 25.92 15.10
C ILE A 86 -13.43 25.30 15.92
N PRO A 87 -13.54 24.05 16.41
CA PRO A 87 -12.45 23.45 17.17
C PRO A 87 -11.34 22.98 16.23
N ASP A 88 -10.08 23.12 16.63
CA ASP A 88 -8.97 22.58 15.85
C ASP A 88 -8.87 21.04 15.99
N LEU A 89 -8.12 20.43 15.07
CA LEU A 89 -8.01 18.97 14.97
C LEU A 89 -7.31 18.34 16.18
N GLU A 90 -6.38 19.03 16.83
CA GLU A 90 -5.64 18.47 17.98
C GLU A 90 -6.50 18.51 19.26
N ASP A 91 -7.29 19.57 19.43
CA ASP A 91 -8.29 19.67 20.48
C ASP A 91 -9.38 18.59 20.32
N ILE A 92 -9.84 18.34 19.09
CA ILE A 92 -10.77 17.23 18.82
C ILE A 92 -10.10 15.89 19.08
N ARG A 93 -8.87 15.68 18.59
CA ARG A 93 -8.14 14.41 18.76
C ARG A 93 -7.95 14.07 20.24
N SER A 94 -7.54 15.04 21.06
CA SER A 94 -7.35 14.84 22.49
C SER A 94 -8.66 14.44 23.19
N VAL A 95 -9.77 15.10 22.86
CA VAL A 95 -11.10 14.72 23.39
C VAL A 95 -11.48 13.32 22.93
N ILE A 96 -11.44 13.01 21.62
CA ILE A 96 -11.96 11.74 21.08
C ILE A 96 -11.10 10.53 21.47
N TYR A 97 -9.77 10.67 21.48
CA TYR A 97 -8.85 9.54 21.67
C TYR A 97 -8.03 9.60 22.97
N GLY A 98 -7.86 10.78 23.57
CA GLY A 98 -7.02 10.98 24.74
C GLY A 98 -7.78 10.94 26.07
N TYR A 99 -9.04 11.38 26.10
CA TYR A 99 -9.77 11.58 27.36
C TYR A 99 -10.27 10.27 27.98
N SER A 100 -10.37 10.30 29.30
CA SER A 100 -10.86 9.23 30.17
C SER A 100 -12.36 9.39 30.48
N ILE A 101 -12.96 8.36 31.10
CA ILE A 101 -14.35 8.42 31.58
C ILE A 101 -14.52 9.58 32.58
N ASN A 102 -13.55 9.79 33.46
CA ASN A 102 -13.63 10.86 34.47
C ASN A 102 -13.65 12.25 33.81
N ASP A 103 -12.82 12.47 32.78
CA ASP A 103 -12.79 13.73 32.04
C ASP A 103 -14.17 14.02 31.42
N TYR A 104 -14.81 13.02 30.81
CA TYR A 104 -16.14 13.18 30.24
C TYR A 104 -17.23 13.43 31.29
N LEU A 105 -17.18 12.76 32.44
CA LEU A 105 -18.11 13.00 33.56
C LEU A 105 -17.97 14.42 34.11
N GLU A 106 -16.74 14.92 34.19
CA GLU A 106 -16.47 16.28 34.64
C GLU A 106 -17.02 17.32 33.65
N ILE A 107 -16.82 17.10 32.35
CA ILE A 107 -17.39 17.95 31.29
C ILE A 107 -18.93 17.92 31.33
N SER A 108 -19.54 16.74 31.51
CA SER A 108 -21.00 16.58 31.66
C SER A 108 -21.53 17.33 32.88
N THR A 109 -20.81 17.25 34.00
CA THR A 109 -21.14 18.00 35.23
C THR A 109 -21.06 19.51 34.99
N ALA A 110 -20.04 19.99 34.28
CA ALA A 110 -19.90 21.40 33.94
C ALA A 110 -21.00 21.94 32.98
N MET A 111 -21.62 21.07 32.17
CA MET A 111 -22.75 21.43 31.31
C MET A 111 -24.07 21.59 32.07
N THR A 112 -24.24 20.84 33.16
CA THR A 112 -25.50 20.73 33.91
C THR A 112 -25.51 21.56 35.19
N MET A 113 -24.36 21.72 35.85
CA MET A 113 -24.22 22.44 37.10
C MET A 113 -23.47 23.77 36.93
N LYS A 114 -24.16 24.87 37.23
CA LYS A 114 -23.56 26.22 37.17
C LYS A 114 -22.47 26.35 38.24
N GLY A 115 -21.27 26.75 37.82
CA GLY A 115 -20.14 26.97 38.72
C GLY A 115 -19.35 25.71 39.09
N ALA A 116 -19.60 24.58 38.43
CA ALA A 116 -18.79 23.37 38.60
C ALA A 116 -17.30 23.67 38.34
N VAL A 117 -16.44 23.13 39.19
CA VAL A 117 -14.99 23.16 38.98
C VAL A 117 -14.67 22.19 37.85
N ILE A 118 -13.88 22.65 36.89
CA ILE A 118 -13.34 21.83 35.82
C ILE A 118 -11.83 22.04 35.76
N ASP A 119 -11.10 20.96 35.50
CA ASP A 119 -9.66 20.90 35.40
C ASP A 119 -9.16 21.94 34.39
N PRO A 120 -8.11 22.70 34.73
CA PRO A 120 -7.59 23.75 33.86
C PRO A 120 -7.17 23.26 32.46
N MET A 121 -6.71 22.03 32.29
CA MET A 121 -6.35 21.45 30.99
C MET A 121 -7.60 21.19 30.15
N LEU A 122 -8.63 20.58 30.73
CA LEU A 122 -9.92 20.36 30.04
C LEU A 122 -10.55 21.70 29.63
N ARG A 123 -10.47 22.72 30.50
CA ARG A 123 -11.01 24.06 30.23
C ARG A 123 -10.29 24.80 29.09
N GLN A 124 -9.02 24.50 28.84
CA GLN A 124 -8.24 25.16 27.79
C GLN A 124 -8.57 24.65 26.39
N ASN A 125 -8.95 23.37 26.27
CA ASN A 125 -9.35 22.75 25.02
C ASN A 125 -10.57 23.47 24.39
N ALA A 126 -10.44 23.96 23.16
CA ALA A 126 -11.46 24.70 22.43
C ALA A 126 -12.71 23.86 22.15
N PHE A 127 -12.55 22.56 21.88
CA PHE A 127 -13.68 21.66 21.67
C PHE A 127 -14.49 21.48 22.96
N VAL A 128 -13.83 21.26 24.10
CA VAL A 128 -14.51 21.18 25.41
C VAL A 128 -15.27 22.47 25.70
N ARG A 129 -14.65 23.64 25.49
CA ARG A 129 -15.32 24.94 25.67
C ARG A 129 -16.54 25.08 24.77
N TYR A 130 -16.46 24.63 23.52
CA TYR A 130 -17.58 24.61 22.60
C TYR A 130 -18.72 23.74 23.14
N LEU A 131 -18.42 22.49 23.50
CA LEU A 131 -19.41 21.54 24.01
C LEU A 131 -20.13 22.09 25.24
N ILE A 132 -19.39 22.65 26.21
CA ILE A 132 -19.97 23.23 27.44
C ILE A 132 -20.85 24.44 27.11
N ARG A 133 -20.36 25.36 26.28
CA ARG A 133 -21.10 26.58 25.90
C ARG A 133 -22.42 26.28 25.22
N HIS A 134 -22.41 25.29 24.32
CA HIS A 134 -23.58 24.92 23.52
C HIS A 134 -24.42 23.79 24.14
N LYS A 135 -24.05 23.32 25.35
CA LYS A 135 -24.72 22.23 26.06
C LYS A 135 -24.94 20.99 25.19
N CYS A 136 -23.88 20.55 24.52
CA CYS A 136 -23.90 19.38 23.64
C CYS A 136 -23.91 18.05 24.43
N LEU A 137 -24.96 17.82 25.23
CA LEU A 137 -25.07 16.67 26.13
C LEU A 137 -25.05 15.33 25.39
N GLU A 138 -25.82 15.20 24.29
CA GLU A 138 -25.84 13.96 23.49
C GLU A 138 -24.43 13.55 23.01
N THR A 139 -23.57 14.54 22.73
CA THR A 139 -22.18 14.29 22.30
C THR A 139 -21.36 13.68 23.44
N ILE A 140 -21.43 14.25 24.64
CA ILE A 140 -20.69 13.72 25.80
C ILE A 140 -21.23 12.36 26.20
N ASP A 141 -22.55 12.17 26.18
CA ASP A 141 -23.18 10.88 26.47
C ASP A 141 -22.73 9.80 25.47
N TYR A 142 -22.64 10.15 24.18
CA TYR A 142 -22.06 9.27 23.17
C TYR A 142 -20.57 8.96 23.44
N LEU A 143 -19.76 9.96 23.82
CA LEU A 143 -18.33 9.74 24.09
C LEU A 143 -18.12 8.84 25.31
N LEU A 144 -18.93 9.00 26.36
CA LEU A 144 -18.98 8.08 27.50
C LEU A 144 -19.34 6.67 27.04
N PHE A 145 -20.41 6.51 26.26
CA PHE A 145 -20.82 5.20 25.75
C PHE A 145 -19.74 4.55 24.86
N ALA A 146 -19.11 5.32 23.98
CA ALA A 146 -18.01 4.83 23.14
C ALA A 146 -16.80 4.39 23.99
N LYS A 147 -16.54 5.08 25.10
CA LYS A 147 -15.49 4.72 26.06
C LYS A 147 -15.82 3.44 26.82
N ASP A 148 -17.08 3.24 27.20
CA ASP A 148 -17.56 1.98 27.79
C ASP A 148 -17.38 0.79 26.83
N CYS A 149 -17.54 1.01 25.52
CA CYS A 149 -17.38 -0.01 24.49
C CYS A 149 -15.91 -0.38 24.22
N GLU A 150 -14.98 0.58 24.40
CA GLU A 150 -13.57 0.49 23.99
C GLU A 150 -12.84 -0.80 24.44
N PRO A 151 -12.97 -1.28 25.69
CA PRO A 151 -12.25 -2.48 26.17
C PRO A 151 -12.61 -3.75 25.41
N TYR A 152 -13.82 -3.84 24.86
CA TYR A 152 -14.32 -5.04 24.18
C TYR A 152 -13.92 -5.13 22.72
N VAL A 153 -13.46 -4.02 22.14
CA VAL A 153 -13.23 -3.86 20.70
C VAL A 153 -11.82 -3.39 20.37
N THR A 154 -10.97 -3.27 21.39
CA THR A 154 -9.54 -3.02 21.31
C THR A 154 -8.78 -4.17 21.96
N ARG A 155 -7.60 -4.51 21.44
CA ARG A 155 -6.77 -5.59 22.00
C ARG A 155 -5.92 -4.99 23.13
N ARG A 156 -6.44 -5.03 24.37
CA ARG A 156 -5.77 -4.46 25.56
C ARG A 156 -5.39 -5.48 26.63
N GLY A 157 -5.41 -6.77 26.31
CA GLY A 157 -5.05 -7.86 27.23
C GLY A 157 -3.85 -8.68 26.78
N ASP A 158 -3.23 -9.39 27.73
CA ASP A 158 -2.29 -10.46 27.47
C ASP A 158 -2.96 -11.53 26.58
N PRO A 159 -2.46 -11.78 25.36
CA PRO A 159 -3.01 -12.81 24.45
C PRO A 159 -3.05 -14.21 25.05
N TRP A 160 -2.30 -14.44 26.13
CA TRP A 160 -2.18 -15.73 26.81
C TRP A 160 -3.07 -15.82 28.07
N SER A 161 -3.79 -14.76 28.42
CA SER A 161 -4.75 -14.79 29.52
C SER A 161 -6.00 -15.57 29.12
N PRO A 162 -6.46 -16.55 29.93
CA PRO A 162 -7.72 -17.22 29.69
C PRO A 162 -8.88 -16.24 29.92
N GLU A 163 -9.33 -15.58 28.86
CA GLU A 163 -10.52 -14.72 28.91
C GLU A 163 -11.80 -15.57 28.98
N ASP A 164 -12.70 -15.23 29.91
CA ASP A 164 -14.06 -15.79 29.92
C ASP A 164 -14.89 -15.17 28.79
N LYS A 165 -14.95 -15.90 27.67
CA LYS A 165 -15.71 -15.50 26.48
C LYS A 165 -17.20 -15.31 26.76
N THR A 166 -17.78 -16.06 27.69
CA THR A 166 -19.21 -15.99 28.01
C THR A 166 -19.52 -14.69 28.75
N PHE A 167 -18.76 -14.41 29.80
CA PHE A 167 -18.87 -13.15 30.55
C PHE A 167 -18.67 -11.93 29.64
N ARG A 168 -17.63 -11.96 28.80
CA ARG A 168 -17.34 -10.89 27.84
C ARG A 168 -18.50 -10.67 26.85
N THR A 169 -19.13 -11.75 26.37
CA THR A 169 -20.30 -11.68 25.48
C THR A 169 -21.49 -11.05 26.20
N GLN A 170 -21.76 -11.46 27.43
CA GLN A 170 -22.84 -10.88 28.25
C GLN A 170 -22.64 -9.38 28.49
N GLN A 171 -21.42 -8.93 28.76
CA GLN A 171 -21.13 -7.50 28.92
C GLN A 171 -21.35 -6.71 27.63
N MET A 172 -20.95 -7.26 26.48
CA MET A 172 -21.25 -6.66 25.17
C MET A 172 -22.76 -6.60 24.90
N ASP A 173 -23.53 -7.62 25.30
CA ASP A 173 -24.98 -7.63 25.16
C ASP A 173 -25.65 -6.53 25.98
N GLN A 174 -25.21 -6.32 27.23
CA GLN A 174 -25.69 -5.22 28.07
C GLN A 174 -25.40 -3.84 27.44
N LEU A 175 -24.23 -3.68 26.82
CA LEU A 175 -23.88 -2.45 26.11
C LEU A 175 -24.70 -2.27 24.82
N ILE A 176 -24.99 -3.36 24.11
CA ILE A 176 -25.90 -3.32 22.96
C ILE A 176 -27.28 -2.85 23.43
N ASP A 177 -27.84 -3.42 24.48
CA ASP A 177 -29.17 -3.05 25.00
C ASP A 177 -29.20 -1.59 25.46
N LYS A 178 -28.16 -1.13 26.19
CA LYS A 178 -27.97 0.28 26.55
C LYS A 178 -27.95 1.17 25.30
N GLY A 179 -27.11 0.84 24.31
CA GLY A 179 -27.02 1.60 23.06
C GLY A 179 -28.34 1.65 22.29
N MET A 180 -29.08 0.54 22.23
CA MET A 180 -30.39 0.45 21.58
C MET A 180 -31.43 1.38 22.23
N SER A 181 -31.44 1.46 23.56
CA SER A 181 -32.35 2.35 24.29
C SER A 181 -32.09 3.83 24.00
N VAL A 182 -30.83 4.23 23.86
CA VAL A 182 -30.44 5.60 23.50
C VAL A 182 -30.70 5.88 22.03
N PHE A 183 -30.39 4.93 21.14
CA PHE A 183 -30.53 5.07 19.69
C PHE A 183 -31.94 5.50 19.24
N LEU A 184 -32.99 5.01 19.92
CA LEU A 184 -34.37 5.34 19.59
C LEU A 184 -34.80 6.74 20.03
N GLY A 185 -34.14 7.30 21.06
CA GLY A 185 -34.49 8.60 21.64
C GLY A 185 -33.60 9.76 21.19
N ILE A 186 -32.41 9.46 20.65
CA ILE A 186 -31.41 10.48 20.29
C ILE A 186 -31.87 11.33 19.10
N GLN A 187 -31.74 12.66 19.22
CA GLN A 187 -32.19 13.59 18.19
C GLN A 187 -31.15 13.78 17.08
N SER A 188 -29.87 13.81 17.44
CA SER A 188 -28.79 13.97 16.47
C SER A 188 -28.63 12.72 15.59
N HIS A 189 -28.96 12.84 14.30
CA HIS A 189 -28.77 11.76 13.31
C HIS A 189 -27.28 11.36 13.16
N TYR A 190 -26.38 12.34 13.24
CA TYR A 190 -24.93 12.11 13.26
C TYR A 190 -24.49 11.20 14.42
N LEU A 191 -25.01 11.45 15.62
CA LEU A 191 -24.70 10.60 16.78
C LEU A 191 -25.45 9.27 16.73
N ARG A 192 -26.68 9.26 16.19
CA ARG A 192 -27.47 8.04 15.96
C ARG A 192 -26.70 7.03 15.11
N LEU A 193 -26.06 7.48 14.02
CA LEU A 193 -25.18 6.65 13.19
C LEU A 193 -24.01 6.07 13.99
N ARG A 194 -23.39 6.88 14.85
CA ARG A 194 -22.25 6.45 15.66
C ARG A 194 -22.66 5.46 16.75
N TYR A 195 -23.87 5.58 17.31
CA TYR A 195 -24.46 4.54 18.17
C TYR A 195 -24.68 3.24 17.40
N ALA A 196 -25.26 3.28 16.20
CA ALA A 196 -25.41 2.09 15.36
C ALA A 196 -24.06 1.41 15.09
N TYR A 197 -23.01 2.20 14.83
CA TYR A 197 -21.67 1.66 14.68
C TYR A 197 -21.17 0.92 15.93
N GLN A 198 -21.29 1.50 17.12
CA GLN A 198 -20.86 0.82 18.35
C GLN A 198 -21.67 -0.46 18.60
N ILE A 199 -23.00 -0.40 18.43
CA ILE A 199 -23.90 -1.55 18.61
C ILE A 199 -23.52 -2.71 17.68
N ILE A 200 -23.37 -2.42 16.39
CA ILE A 200 -23.04 -3.42 15.37
C ILE A 200 -21.61 -3.96 15.57
N ARG A 201 -20.67 -3.09 15.96
CA ARG A 201 -19.30 -3.49 16.28
C ARG A 201 -19.26 -4.43 17.48
N LEU A 202 -19.99 -4.17 18.56
CA LEU A 202 -20.06 -5.07 19.72
C LEU A 202 -20.63 -6.45 19.33
N ALA A 203 -21.69 -6.50 18.52
CA ALA A 203 -22.23 -7.76 18.01
C ALA A 203 -21.22 -8.53 17.13
N HIS A 204 -20.42 -7.80 16.34
CA HIS A 204 -19.36 -8.40 15.53
C HIS A 204 -18.23 -8.99 16.39
N TYR A 205 -17.71 -8.24 17.36
CA TYR A 205 -16.61 -8.67 18.22
C TYR A 205 -17.01 -9.75 19.24
N SER A 206 -18.31 -9.87 19.56
CA SER A 206 -18.86 -10.99 20.33
C SER A 206 -19.02 -12.28 19.52
N GLY A 207 -18.82 -12.25 18.20
CA GLY A 207 -18.99 -13.41 17.32
C GLY A 207 -20.45 -13.72 16.98
N GLN A 208 -21.40 -12.84 17.32
CA GLN A 208 -22.82 -13.00 17.03
C GLN A 208 -23.14 -12.56 15.60
N HIS A 209 -22.57 -13.25 14.61
CA HIS A 209 -22.58 -12.80 13.21
C HIS A 209 -23.98 -12.67 12.59
N GLN A 210 -24.94 -13.54 12.95
CA GLN A 210 -26.32 -13.37 12.47
C GLN A 210 -26.95 -12.10 13.06
N ARG A 211 -26.74 -11.85 14.36
CA ARG A 211 -27.23 -10.65 15.04
C ARG A 211 -26.68 -9.36 14.43
N VAL A 212 -25.46 -9.38 13.90
CA VAL A 212 -24.90 -8.23 13.13
C VAL A 212 -25.79 -7.90 11.93
N LEU A 213 -26.26 -8.90 11.19
CA LEU A 213 -27.13 -8.69 10.03
C LEU A 213 -28.50 -8.19 10.47
N ASP A 214 -29.09 -8.80 11.50
CA ASP A 214 -30.39 -8.41 12.03
C ASP A 214 -30.38 -6.96 12.57
N LEU A 215 -29.31 -6.58 13.29
CA LEU A 215 -29.10 -5.22 13.78
C LEU A 215 -28.87 -4.23 12.64
N TRP A 216 -28.12 -4.60 11.60
CA TRP A 216 -27.94 -3.76 10.42
C TRP A 216 -29.28 -3.45 9.74
N ASP A 217 -30.07 -4.49 9.46
CA ASP A 217 -31.37 -4.35 8.79
C ASP A 217 -32.37 -3.55 9.64
N TYR A 218 -32.27 -3.63 10.96
CA TYR A 218 -33.11 -2.86 11.87
C TYR A 218 -32.69 -1.39 12.02
N LEU A 219 -31.39 -1.13 12.22
CA LEU A 219 -30.86 0.18 12.60
C LEU A 219 -30.67 1.12 11.42
N MET A 220 -30.08 0.63 10.33
CA MET A 220 -29.66 1.50 9.23
C MET A 220 -30.81 2.24 8.54
N PRO A 221 -32.00 1.63 8.33
CA PRO A 221 -33.13 2.36 7.77
C PRO A 221 -33.70 3.47 8.66
N LYS A 222 -33.25 3.60 9.91
CA LYS A 222 -33.71 4.63 10.89
C LYS A 222 -32.73 5.80 11.03
N ILE A 223 -31.68 5.81 10.21
CA ILE A 223 -30.67 6.85 10.16
C ILE A 223 -30.95 7.68 8.90
N ASP A 224 -30.86 9.00 9.03
CA ASP A 224 -31.03 9.87 7.86
C ASP A 224 -29.78 9.79 6.99
N HIS A 225 -29.99 9.98 5.69
CA HIS A 225 -28.93 9.92 4.71
C HIS A 225 -28.07 11.20 4.74
N ASP A 226 -27.13 11.26 5.67
CA ASP A 226 -26.04 12.23 5.70
C ASP A 226 -24.71 11.47 5.52
N PRO A 227 -24.03 11.60 4.36
CA PRO A 227 -22.85 10.79 4.04
C PRO A 227 -21.78 10.86 5.12
N SER A 228 -21.37 9.71 5.64
CA SER A 228 -20.36 9.63 6.70
C SER A 228 -19.41 8.46 6.48
N LYS A 229 -18.15 8.63 6.87
CA LYS A 229 -17.16 7.55 6.84
C LYS A 229 -17.52 6.41 7.78
N ILE A 230 -18.30 6.70 8.83
CA ILE A 230 -18.80 5.72 9.78
C ILE A 230 -19.68 4.68 9.09
N GLU A 231 -20.45 5.05 8.06
CA GLU A 231 -21.27 4.09 7.30
C GLU A 231 -20.42 2.96 6.71
N PHE A 232 -19.24 3.28 6.18
CA PHE A 232 -18.31 2.28 5.65
C PHE A 232 -17.64 1.45 6.75
N TRP A 233 -17.48 1.99 7.96
CA TRP A 233 -16.99 1.22 9.09
C TRP A 233 -18.02 0.17 9.54
N ILE A 234 -19.29 0.55 9.55
CA ILE A 234 -20.39 -0.39 9.80
C ILE A 234 -20.48 -1.41 8.67
N LEU A 235 -20.35 -0.97 7.41
CA LEU A 235 -20.35 -1.85 6.24
C LEU A 235 -19.23 -2.91 6.34
N GLY A 236 -18.05 -2.54 6.84
CA GLY A 236 -16.96 -3.48 7.09
C GLY A 236 -17.30 -4.55 8.14
N HIS A 237 -18.07 -4.21 9.19
CA HIS A 237 -18.55 -5.18 10.18
C HIS A 237 -19.64 -6.10 9.62
N LYS A 238 -20.55 -5.57 8.80
CA LYS A 238 -21.54 -6.38 8.06
C LYS A 238 -20.82 -7.36 7.13
N ALA A 239 -19.86 -6.89 6.34
CA ALA A 239 -19.06 -7.71 5.44
C ALA A 239 -18.33 -8.83 6.21
N GLY A 240 -17.75 -8.51 7.37
CA GLY A 240 -17.08 -9.51 8.21
C GLY A 240 -18.03 -10.56 8.79
N ALA A 241 -19.25 -10.17 9.16
CA ALA A 241 -20.28 -11.13 9.58
C ALA A 241 -20.74 -12.03 8.43
N LEU A 242 -20.97 -11.48 7.24
CA LEU A 242 -21.27 -12.26 6.04
C LEU A 242 -20.17 -13.28 5.74
N LEU A 243 -18.90 -12.86 5.83
CA LEU A 243 -17.75 -13.73 5.62
C LEU A 243 -17.73 -14.89 6.64
N ALA A 244 -17.96 -14.59 7.92
CA ALA A 244 -18.01 -15.61 8.97
C ALA A 244 -19.17 -16.60 8.80
N LEU A 245 -20.26 -16.17 8.16
CA LEU A 245 -21.41 -17.01 7.80
C LEU A 245 -21.24 -17.73 6.45
N GLY A 246 -20.08 -17.61 5.79
CA GLY A 246 -19.78 -18.29 4.52
C GLY A 246 -20.32 -17.59 3.27
N ARG A 247 -20.88 -16.37 3.39
CA ARG A 247 -21.42 -15.57 2.26
C ARG A 247 -20.31 -14.75 1.59
N ASN A 248 -19.30 -15.45 1.05
CA ASN A 248 -18.04 -14.86 0.56
C ASN A 248 -18.23 -13.82 -0.55
N VAL A 249 -19.14 -14.06 -1.51
CA VAL A 249 -19.37 -13.17 -2.64
C VAL A 249 -19.91 -11.82 -2.16
N GLU A 250 -20.97 -11.84 -1.36
CA GLU A 250 -21.58 -10.63 -0.80
C GLU A 250 -20.59 -9.88 0.12
N ALA A 251 -19.88 -10.61 0.98
CA ALA A 251 -18.85 -10.04 1.83
C ALA A 251 -17.75 -9.33 1.02
N SER A 252 -17.27 -9.97 -0.04
CA SER A 252 -16.20 -9.44 -0.89
C SER A 252 -16.66 -8.21 -1.69
N TYR A 253 -17.91 -8.19 -2.17
CA TYR A 253 -18.50 -7.00 -2.78
C TYR A 253 -18.53 -5.82 -1.80
N LEU A 254 -19.01 -6.05 -0.57
CA LEU A 254 -19.04 -5.00 0.44
C LEU A 254 -17.64 -4.51 0.82
N TYR A 255 -16.66 -5.41 0.92
CA TYR A 255 -15.27 -5.01 1.14
C TYR A 255 -14.69 -4.21 -0.04
N ALA A 256 -15.07 -4.50 -1.28
CA ALA A 256 -14.66 -3.68 -2.43
C ALA A 256 -15.19 -2.24 -2.33
N ARG A 257 -16.44 -2.06 -1.86
CA ARG A 257 -17.00 -0.72 -1.59
C ARG A 257 -16.26 0.00 -0.45
N VAL A 258 -15.95 -0.70 0.64
CA VAL A 258 -15.14 -0.14 1.73
C VAL A 258 -13.76 0.28 1.21
N PHE A 259 -13.12 -0.56 0.39
CA PHE A 259 -11.83 -0.29 -0.23
C PHE A 259 -11.85 0.96 -1.13
N LEU A 260 -12.92 1.13 -1.91
CA LEU A 260 -13.11 2.28 -2.79
C LEU A 260 -13.28 3.57 -1.98
N HIS A 261 -14.23 3.61 -1.04
CA HIS A 261 -14.71 4.87 -0.45
C HIS A 261 -14.14 5.25 0.92
N CYS A 262 -13.47 4.33 1.62
CA CYS A 262 -12.93 4.55 2.96
C CYS A 262 -11.42 4.23 3.01
N PRO A 263 -10.55 5.20 2.70
CA PRO A 263 -9.10 5.02 2.75
C PRO A 263 -8.61 4.50 4.11
N GLY A 264 -9.13 5.05 5.23
CA GLY A 264 -8.85 4.58 6.60
C GLY A 264 -9.33 3.15 6.93
N LYS A 265 -9.99 2.44 6.01
CA LYS A 265 -10.33 1.00 6.14
C LYS A 265 -9.85 0.13 4.98
N ARG A 266 -9.15 0.73 4.02
CA ARG A 266 -8.79 0.11 2.75
C ARG A 266 -7.95 -1.15 2.91
N GLU A 267 -6.95 -1.10 3.78
CA GLU A 267 -6.07 -2.25 4.03
C GLU A 267 -6.84 -3.44 4.60
N SER A 268 -7.66 -3.22 5.62
CA SER A 268 -8.47 -4.27 6.24
C SER A 268 -9.48 -4.86 5.26
N ALA A 269 -10.09 -4.02 4.41
CA ALA A 269 -10.98 -4.47 3.36
C ALA A 269 -10.25 -5.34 2.32
N TYR A 270 -9.05 -4.92 1.90
CA TYR A 270 -8.20 -5.70 0.99
C TYR A 270 -7.82 -7.06 1.59
N ARG A 271 -7.37 -7.10 2.84
CA ARG A 271 -6.99 -8.34 3.52
C ARG A 271 -8.17 -9.31 3.69
N SER A 272 -9.38 -8.78 3.81
CA SER A 272 -10.63 -9.55 3.96
C SER A 272 -11.33 -9.88 2.64
N PHE A 273 -10.83 -9.40 1.50
CA PHE A 273 -11.35 -9.76 0.19
C PHE A 273 -11.07 -11.25 -0.11
N ARG A 274 -12.12 -12.01 -0.45
CA ARG A 274 -12.08 -13.49 -0.54
C ARG A 274 -12.93 -13.98 -1.71
N ILE A 275 -12.38 -13.89 -2.91
CA ILE A 275 -12.90 -14.55 -4.11
C ILE A 275 -11.87 -15.60 -4.55
N LYS A 276 -12.31 -16.86 -4.74
CA LYS A 276 -11.45 -18.01 -5.04
C LYS A 276 -11.73 -18.67 -6.37
N THR A 277 -12.90 -18.43 -6.96
CA THR A 277 -13.34 -19.08 -8.20
C THR A 277 -13.87 -18.08 -9.22
N ASP A 278 -13.86 -18.46 -10.50
CA ASP A 278 -14.44 -17.65 -11.58
C ASP A 278 -15.96 -17.49 -11.44
N GLU A 279 -16.65 -18.46 -10.84
CA GLU A 279 -18.07 -18.34 -10.52
C GLU A 279 -18.29 -17.25 -9.46
N GLU A 280 -17.57 -17.32 -8.33
CA GLU A 280 -17.64 -16.28 -7.29
C GLU A 280 -17.28 -14.90 -7.85
N TRP A 281 -16.29 -14.82 -8.74
CA TRP A 281 -15.92 -13.59 -9.43
C TRP A 281 -17.08 -13.04 -10.28
N ARG A 282 -17.70 -13.88 -11.12
CA ARG A 282 -18.86 -13.48 -11.93
C ARG A 282 -20.02 -13.00 -11.06
N GLN A 283 -20.33 -13.71 -9.99
CA GLN A 283 -21.40 -13.30 -9.07
C GLN A 283 -21.08 -11.98 -8.38
N CYS A 284 -19.82 -11.76 -7.96
CA CYS A 284 -19.39 -10.50 -7.35
C CYS A 284 -19.52 -9.32 -8.34
N MET A 285 -19.10 -9.51 -9.59
CA MET A 285 -19.22 -8.51 -10.65
C MET A 285 -20.67 -8.10 -10.95
N LEU A 286 -21.63 -9.02 -10.78
CA LEU A 286 -23.07 -8.73 -10.95
C LEU A 286 -23.63 -7.83 -9.84
N LEU A 287 -22.97 -7.77 -8.68
CA LEU A 287 -23.37 -6.89 -7.57
C LEU A 287 -22.93 -5.43 -7.79
N CYS A 288 -21.89 -5.20 -8.62
CA CYS A 288 -21.37 -3.86 -8.88
C CYS A 288 -22.34 -2.97 -9.63
N GLN A 289 -22.56 -1.76 -9.08
CA GLN A 289 -23.52 -0.79 -9.61
C GLN A 289 -22.99 -0.04 -10.84
N ASP A 290 -21.69 0.24 -10.86
CA ASP A 290 -21.05 1.03 -11.91
C ASP A 290 -19.66 0.49 -12.29
N ASP A 291 -19.05 1.12 -13.29
CA ASP A 291 -17.73 0.73 -13.79
C ASP A 291 -16.61 1.06 -12.80
N GLN A 292 -16.81 1.99 -11.86
CA GLN A 292 -15.85 2.30 -10.82
C GLN A 292 -15.76 1.14 -9.81
N GLU A 293 -16.90 0.62 -9.35
CA GLU A 293 -16.94 -0.57 -8.48
C GLU A 293 -16.33 -1.80 -9.19
N ARG A 294 -16.61 -1.98 -10.49
CA ARG A 294 -16.01 -3.07 -11.30
C ARG A 294 -14.50 -2.91 -11.43
N ALA A 295 -14.01 -1.71 -11.73
CA ALA A 295 -12.59 -1.39 -11.79
C ALA A 295 -11.91 -1.63 -10.43
N THR A 296 -12.57 -1.30 -9.31
CA THR A 296 -12.06 -1.60 -7.97
C THR A 296 -11.87 -3.09 -7.73
N LEU A 297 -12.82 -3.95 -8.14
CA LEU A 297 -12.65 -5.40 -8.01
C LEU A 297 -11.41 -5.89 -8.76
N TYR A 298 -11.25 -5.45 -10.02
CA TYR A 298 -10.08 -5.78 -10.83
C TYR A 298 -8.79 -5.29 -10.16
N ALA A 299 -8.76 -4.07 -9.62
CA ALA A 299 -7.60 -3.52 -8.93
C ALA A 299 -7.25 -4.33 -7.67
N MET A 300 -8.25 -4.69 -6.85
CA MET A 300 -8.03 -5.53 -5.67
C MET A 300 -7.46 -6.90 -6.04
N ARG A 301 -7.97 -7.54 -7.11
CA ARG A 301 -7.39 -8.81 -7.60
C ARG A 301 -5.98 -8.60 -8.15
N ALA A 302 -5.75 -7.51 -8.87
CA ALA A 302 -4.45 -7.14 -9.41
C ALA A 302 -3.41 -6.93 -8.30
N TYR A 303 -3.79 -6.40 -7.14
CA TYR A 303 -2.90 -6.16 -6.00
C TYR A 303 -2.36 -7.44 -5.33
N ALA A 304 -2.96 -8.61 -5.60
CA ALA A 304 -2.41 -9.88 -5.14
C ALA A 304 -1.04 -10.16 -5.79
N ARG A 305 -0.16 -10.88 -5.08
CA ARG A 305 1.23 -11.15 -5.51
C ARG A 305 1.29 -11.90 -6.85
N ASP A 306 0.47 -12.95 -6.99
CA ASP A 306 0.47 -13.87 -8.13
C ASP A 306 -0.64 -13.53 -9.14
N SER A 307 -1.08 -12.27 -9.17
CA SER A 307 -2.13 -11.81 -10.07
C SER A 307 -1.64 -11.76 -11.52
N LYS A 308 -2.60 -11.84 -12.45
CA LYS A 308 -2.37 -11.54 -13.86
C LYS A 308 -2.52 -10.04 -14.14
N SER A 309 -1.69 -9.24 -13.48
CA SER A 309 -1.79 -7.77 -13.40
C SER A 309 -2.12 -7.10 -14.75
N LEU A 310 -1.44 -7.45 -15.85
CA LEU A 310 -1.74 -6.89 -17.18
C LEU A 310 -3.17 -7.17 -17.68
N GLU A 311 -3.70 -8.39 -17.46
CA GLU A 311 -5.10 -8.71 -17.83
C GLU A 311 -6.07 -7.81 -17.03
N GLU A 312 -5.78 -7.58 -15.75
CA GLU A 312 -6.58 -6.70 -14.90
C GLU A 312 -6.47 -5.23 -15.31
N MET A 313 -5.27 -4.75 -15.64
CA MET A 313 -5.04 -3.39 -16.15
C MET A 313 -5.83 -3.14 -17.44
N GLN A 314 -5.86 -4.11 -18.35
CA GLN A 314 -6.65 -4.02 -19.58
C GLN A 314 -8.16 -3.96 -19.30
N ALA A 315 -8.64 -4.75 -18.33
CA ALA A 315 -10.03 -4.73 -17.90
C ALA A 315 -10.41 -3.40 -17.25
N ILE A 316 -9.57 -2.88 -16.35
CA ILE A 316 -9.75 -1.57 -15.72
C ILE A 316 -9.77 -0.47 -16.79
N TYR A 317 -8.80 -0.46 -17.71
CA TYR A 317 -8.72 0.54 -18.77
C TYR A 317 -9.95 0.54 -19.69
N LYS A 318 -10.53 -0.63 -19.96
CA LYS A 318 -11.76 -0.74 -20.74
C LYS A 318 -12.98 -0.16 -20.01
N LEU A 319 -13.03 -0.29 -18.68
CA LEU A 319 -14.13 0.17 -17.84
C LEU A 319 -14.01 1.67 -17.53
N ASP A 320 -12.82 2.08 -17.10
CA ASP A 320 -12.51 3.44 -16.67
C ASP A 320 -11.05 3.77 -17.03
N PRO A 321 -10.82 4.37 -18.21
CA PRO A 321 -9.49 4.84 -18.63
C PRO A 321 -8.88 5.89 -17.69
N SER A 322 -9.69 6.56 -16.88
CA SER A 322 -9.25 7.57 -15.90
C SER A 322 -8.94 6.99 -14.52
N SER A 323 -9.08 5.67 -14.36
CA SER A 323 -8.97 5.02 -13.07
C SER A 323 -7.57 5.18 -12.45
N PRO A 324 -7.47 5.70 -11.21
CA PRO A 324 -6.18 5.88 -10.55
C PRO A 324 -5.45 4.56 -10.25
N TYR A 325 -6.17 3.43 -10.29
CA TYR A 325 -5.56 2.11 -10.12
C TYR A 325 -4.56 1.77 -11.22
N LEU A 326 -4.76 2.29 -12.43
CA LEU A 326 -3.86 2.01 -13.55
C LEU A 326 -2.46 2.59 -13.30
N GLU A 327 -2.36 3.77 -12.70
CA GLU A 327 -1.08 4.41 -12.37
C GLU A 327 -0.31 3.60 -11.31
N VAL A 328 -1.03 3.14 -10.27
CA VAL A 328 -0.46 2.29 -9.22
C VAL A 328 0.03 0.96 -9.81
N LEU A 329 -0.77 0.32 -10.66
CA LEU A 329 -0.42 -0.94 -11.30
C LEU A 329 0.76 -0.76 -12.27
N LEU A 330 0.79 0.31 -13.06
CA LEU A 330 1.89 0.62 -13.96
C LEU A 330 3.22 0.70 -13.20
N ALA A 331 3.28 1.47 -12.11
CA ALA A 331 4.49 1.57 -11.31
C ALA A 331 4.91 0.24 -10.68
N ARG A 332 3.95 -0.55 -10.21
CA ARG A 332 4.22 -1.89 -9.69
C ARG A 332 4.81 -2.80 -10.76
N GLU A 333 4.24 -2.82 -11.96
CA GLU A 333 4.71 -3.67 -13.05
C GLU A 333 6.06 -3.21 -13.60
N ILE A 334 6.30 -1.89 -13.67
CA ILE A 334 7.61 -1.33 -13.98
C ILE A 334 8.65 -1.81 -12.97
N ARG A 335 8.37 -1.72 -11.67
CA ARG A 335 9.29 -2.19 -10.63
C ARG A 335 9.51 -3.71 -10.70
N LYS A 336 8.45 -4.47 -10.96
CA LYS A 336 8.56 -5.92 -11.21
C LYS A 336 9.51 -6.18 -12.36
N LEU A 337 9.41 -5.46 -13.48
CA LEU A 337 10.26 -5.68 -14.64
C LEU A 337 11.68 -5.12 -14.46
N GLU A 338 11.85 -4.05 -13.70
CA GLU A 338 13.16 -3.53 -13.28
C GLU A 338 13.98 -4.65 -12.62
N HIS A 339 13.36 -5.33 -11.65
CA HIS A 339 13.96 -6.45 -10.93
C HIS A 339 14.39 -7.62 -11.85
N GLN A 340 13.72 -7.77 -13.00
CA GLN A 340 13.92 -8.88 -13.92
C GLN A 340 14.96 -8.58 -15.01
N PHE A 341 15.08 -7.32 -15.42
CA PHE A 341 15.83 -6.92 -16.61
C PHE A 341 16.98 -5.94 -16.36
N LEU A 342 16.89 -5.08 -15.34
CA LEU A 342 17.87 -4.03 -15.16
C LEU A 342 19.24 -4.62 -14.81
N GLY A 343 20.18 -4.49 -15.76
CA GLY A 343 21.52 -5.04 -15.64
C GLY A 343 21.60 -6.55 -15.71
N LEU A 344 20.57 -7.24 -16.21
CA LEU A 344 20.52 -8.71 -16.32
C LEU A 344 21.79 -9.33 -16.92
N GLU A 345 22.36 -8.71 -17.95
CA GLU A 345 23.52 -9.24 -18.67
C GLU A 345 24.86 -9.01 -17.95
N PHE A 346 24.96 -7.97 -17.11
CA PHE A 346 26.23 -7.50 -16.54
C PHE A 346 26.27 -7.42 -15.00
N ASN A 347 25.16 -7.73 -14.32
CA ASN A 347 25.13 -7.80 -12.86
C ASN A 347 26.02 -8.94 -12.37
N SER A 348 26.98 -8.63 -11.49
CA SER A 348 27.92 -9.61 -10.92
C SER A 348 27.24 -10.71 -10.09
N HIS A 349 26.03 -10.47 -9.61
CA HIS A 349 25.25 -11.40 -8.78
C HIS A 349 24.19 -12.18 -9.56
N ARG A 350 24.19 -12.12 -10.90
CA ARG A 350 23.18 -12.77 -11.75
C ARG A 350 22.95 -14.26 -11.46
N GLU A 351 24.02 -15.01 -11.21
CA GLU A 351 23.92 -16.46 -10.92
C GLU A 351 23.32 -16.71 -9.53
N SER A 352 23.63 -15.85 -8.56
CA SER A 352 23.00 -15.89 -7.22
C SER A 352 21.51 -15.57 -7.33
N ASN A 353 21.16 -14.50 -8.05
CA ASN A 353 19.78 -14.08 -8.26
C ASN A 353 18.96 -15.15 -9.00
N ARG A 354 19.55 -15.80 -10.00
CA ARG A 354 18.94 -16.94 -10.69
C ARG A 354 18.67 -18.10 -9.72
N ARG A 355 19.64 -18.45 -8.89
CA ARG A 355 19.55 -19.59 -7.96
C ARG A 355 18.56 -19.38 -6.82
N TYR A 356 18.53 -18.19 -6.23
CA TYR A 356 17.77 -17.94 -5.00
C TYR A 356 16.44 -17.18 -5.23
N HIS A 357 16.32 -16.46 -6.35
CA HIS A 357 15.14 -15.64 -6.66
C HIS A 357 14.48 -15.97 -7.99
N GLY A 358 15.02 -16.90 -8.78
CA GLY A 358 14.44 -17.28 -10.06
C GLY A 358 14.43 -16.16 -11.09
N VAL A 359 15.38 -15.21 -11.00
CA VAL A 359 15.51 -14.09 -11.93
C VAL A 359 16.46 -14.47 -13.08
N PRO A 360 16.08 -14.30 -14.36
CA PRO A 360 14.78 -13.82 -14.81
C PRO A 360 13.71 -14.93 -14.75
N GLU A 361 12.48 -14.54 -14.44
CA GLU A 361 11.31 -15.42 -14.41
C GLU A 361 11.00 -16.00 -15.81
N THR A 362 10.52 -17.24 -15.86
CA THR A 362 10.08 -17.86 -17.12
C THR A 362 8.92 -17.07 -17.74
N GLY A 363 9.03 -16.73 -19.03
CA GLY A 363 8.00 -15.98 -19.77
C GLY A 363 8.04 -14.46 -19.58
N ILE A 364 8.95 -13.92 -18.76
CA ILE A 364 9.00 -12.49 -18.44
C ILE A 364 9.27 -11.59 -19.65
N ARG A 365 9.97 -12.09 -20.68
CA ARG A 365 10.20 -11.36 -21.96
C ARG A 365 8.91 -11.16 -22.74
N SER A 366 8.06 -12.20 -22.83
CA SER A 366 6.75 -12.08 -23.48
C SER A 366 5.84 -11.13 -22.71
N TYR A 367 5.93 -11.15 -21.37
CA TYR A 367 5.21 -10.20 -20.53
C TYR A 367 5.65 -8.75 -20.75
N LEU A 368 6.95 -8.48 -20.83
CA LEU A 368 7.50 -7.14 -21.17
C LEU A 368 6.93 -6.63 -22.49
N ILE A 369 6.94 -7.46 -23.54
CA ILE A 369 6.41 -7.10 -24.86
C ILE A 369 4.91 -6.78 -24.78
N ALA A 370 4.14 -7.61 -24.07
CA ALA A 370 2.71 -7.39 -23.90
C ALA A 370 2.41 -6.09 -23.14
N LEU A 371 3.15 -5.81 -22.06
CA LEU A 371 3.00 -4.56 -21.31
C LEU A 371 3.41 -3.34 -22.14
N GLN A 372 4.52 -3.42 -22.88
CA GLN A 372 4.91 -2.34 -23.81
C GLN A 372 3.85 -2.06 -24.86
N SER A 373 3.19 -3.10 -25.40
CA SER A 373 2.10 -2.93 -26.34
C SER A 373 0.89 -2.25 -25.70
N PHE A 374 0.56 -2.61 -24.46
CA PHE A 374 -0.54 -2.00 -23.72
C PHE A 374 -0.25 -0.52 -23.40
N VAL A 375 0.94 -0.21 -22.87
CA VAL A 375 1.35 1.16 -22.56
C VAL A 375 1.37 2.04 -23.81
N ARG A 376 1.88 1.54 -24.94
CA ARG A 376 1.84 2.27 -26.22
C ARG A 376 0.42 2.56 -26.69
N LYS A 377 -0.50 1.60 -26.53
CA LYS A 377 -1.92 1.83 -26.81
C LYS A 377 -2.49 2.94 -25.93
N VAL A 378 -2.28 2.85 -24.61
CA VAL A 378 -2.78 3.85 -23.66
C VAL A 378 -2.24 5.27 -23.96
N ASN A 379 -0.95 5.38 -24.31
CA ASN A 379 -0.34 6.65 -24.70
C ASN A 379 -0.90 7.22 -26.02
N ALA A 380 -1.27 6.34 -26.96
CA ALA A 380 -1.84 6.73 -28.25
C ALA A 380 -3.31 7.15 -28.14
N ASP A 381 -4.07 6.54 -27.22
CA ASP A 381 -5.48 6.85 -26.99
C ASP A 381 -5.66 8.21 -26.28
N GLU A 382 -4.63 8.71 -25.58
CA GLU A 382 -4.60 10.02 -24.89
C GLU A 382 -5.73 10.24 -23.87
N THR A 383 -6.33 9.16 -23.35
CA THR A 383 -7.48 9.23 -22.42
C THR A 383 -7.08 9.26 -20.94
N VAL A 384 -5.85 8.91 -20.61
CA VAL A 384 -5.37 8.84 -19.22
C VAL A 384 -5.04 10.24 -18.68
N PRO A 385 -5.41 10.57 -17.43
CA PRO A 385 -5.14 11.88 -16.84
C PRO A 385 -3.64 12.22 -16.78
N ASN A 386 -2.81 11.28 -16.33
CA ASN A 386 -1.38 11.50 -16.12
C ASN A 386 -0.54 10.99 -17.29
N ARG A 387 -0.73 11.56 -18.48
CA ARG A 387 0.00 11.15 -19.70
C ARG A 387 1.54 11.19 -19.52
N GLY A 388 2.04 12.15 -18.75
CA GLY A 388 3.46 12.25 -18.42
C GLY A 388 4.01 10.96 -17.80
N LEU A 389 3.34 10.43 -16.77
CA LEU A 389 3.71 9.17 -16.13
C LEU A 389 3.72 7.98 -17.11
N TRP A 390 2.73 7.89 -18.00
CA TRP A 390 2.67 6.78 -18.96
C TRP A 390 3.77 6.84 -20.03
N LEU A 391 4.19 8.04 -20.43
CA LEU A 391 5.35 8.25 -21.31
C LEU A 391 6.67 7.92 -20.59
N VAL A 392 6.80 8.31 -19.31
CA VAL A 392 7.93 7.88 -18.46
C VAL A 392 7.98 6.35 -18.38
N GLY A 393 6.83 5.72 -18.12
CA GLY A 393 6.71 4.27 -18.06
C GLY A 393 7.08 3.59 -19.37
N GLN A 394 6.64 4.14 -20.50
CA GLN A 394 7.02 3.65 -21.83
C GLN A 394 8.55 3.69 -22.02
N GLY A 395 9.18 4.85 -21.78
CA GLY A 395 10.63 4.99 -21.94
C GLY A 395 11.41 4.04 -21.04
N TYR A 396 10.93 3.81 -19.81
CA TYR A 396 11.59 2.88 -18.92
C TYR A 396 11.44 1.42 -19.34
N LEU A 397 10.27 1.01 -19.85
CA LEU A 397 10.09 -0.32 -20.41
C LEU A 397 10.96 -0.54 -21.68
N GLU A 398 11.15 0.49 -22.50
CA GLU A 398 12.07 0.47 -23.65
C GLU A 398 13.53 0.30 -23.20
N LEU A 399 13.94 1.00 -22.14
CA LEU A 399 15.26 0.81 -21.51
C LEU A 399 15.43 -0.63 -20.99
N LEU A 400 14.43 -1.17 -20.29
CA LEU A 400 14.46 -2.55 -19.80
C LEU A 400 14.50 -3.59 -20.93
N ALA A 401 13.95 -3.26 -22.11
CA ALA A 401 14.08 -4.07 -23.32
C ALA A 401 15.46 -3.94 -24.00
N GLY A 402 16.31 -3.01 -23.55
CA GLY A 402 17.61 -2.70 -24.13
C GLY A 402 17.58 -1.73 -25.31
N ASP A 403 16.43 -1.13 -25.63
CA ASP A 403 16.30 -0.14 -26.71
C ASP A 403 16.54 1.28 -26.18
N THR A 404 17.82 1.62 -26.04
CA THR A 404 18.22 2.90 -25.46
C THR A 404 17.88 4.11 -26.33
N TYR A 405 17.73 3.89 -27.65
CA TYR A 405 17.32 4.94 -28.58
C TYR A 405 15.83 5.26 -28.44
N ALA A 406 14.98 4.23 -28.44
CA ALA A 406 13.54 4.43 -28.20
C ALA A 406 13.29 5.05 -26.82
N ALA A 407 13.94 4.50 -25.77
CA ALA A 407 13.82 5.00 -24.41
C ALA A 407 14.10 6.50 -24.32
N ARG A 408 15.22 6.96 -24.93
CA ARG A 408 15.59 8.38 -24.96
C ARG A 408 14.51 9.24 -25.62
N ARG A 409 13.91 8.78 -26.73
CA ARG A 409 12.84 9.53 -27.41
C ARG A 409 11.58 9.63 -26.54
N SER A 410 11.21 8.54 -25.87
CA SER A 410 10.06 8.53 -24.96
C SER A 410 10.28 9.44 -23.75
N PHE A 411 11.49 9.49 -23.19
CA PHE A 411 11.83 10.40 -22.08
C PHE A 411 11.78 11.87 -22.50
N LEU A 412 12.27 12.22 -23.69
CA LEU A 412 12.14 13.58 -24.23
C LEU A 412 10.67 13.99 -24.36
N LEU A 413 9.83 13.13 -24.93
CA LEU A 413 8.40 13.39 -25.06
C LEU A 413 7.70 13.48 -23.69
N ALA A 414 8.08 12.64 -22.73
CA ALA A 414 7.58 12.69 -21.37
C ALA A 414 7.90 14.05 -20.71
N ARG A 415 9.13 14.54 -20.87
CA ARG A 415 9.60 15.83 -20.34
C ARG A 415 8.84 17.02 -20.94
N GLU A 416 8.54 16.97 -22.23
CA GLU A 416 7.72 17.99 -22.91
C GLU A 416 6.25 17.96 -22.45
N THR A 417 5.77 16.81 -22.00
CA THR A 417 4.36 16.58 -21.62
C THR A 417 4.08 16.91 -20.15
N THR A 418 5.02 16.62 -19.24
CA THR A 418 4.78 16.78 -17.79
C THR A 418 5.33 18.08 -17.22
N LYS A 419 4.64 18.61 -16.21
CA LYS A 419 5.11 19.71 -15.35
C LYS A 419 5.34 19.27 -13.91
N ASP A 420 5.09 18.00 -13.61
CA ASP A 420 5.30 17.43 -12.28
C ASP A 420 6.80 17.35 -11.99
N LYS A 421 7.23 18.01 -10.92
CA LYS A 421 8.65 18.10 -10.55
C LYS A 421 9.25 16.73 -10.22
N ILE A 422 8.48 15.86 -9.55
CA ILE A 422 8.95 14.52 -9.16
C ILE A 422 9.11 13.66 -10.41
N LEU A 423 8.18 13.75 -11.37
CA LEU A 423 8.32 13.06 -12.65
C LEU A 423 9.50 13.59 -13.47
N LEU A 424 9.76 14.90 -13.46
CA LEU A 424 10.94 15.47 -14.13
C LEU A 424 12.25 14.96 -13.53
N GLU A 425 12.35 14.94 -12.20
CA GLU A 425 13.50 14.36 -11.49
C GLU A 425 13.65 12.85 -11.81
N GLN A 426 12.55 12.12 -11.85
CA GLN A 426 12.56 10.70 -12.23
C GLN A 426 13.03 10.48 -13.67
N ILE A 427 12.66 11.38 -14.60
CA ILE A 427 13.15 11.35 -15.99
C ILE A 427 14.66 11.55 -16.01
N ASP A 428 15.21 12.52 -15.26
CA ASP A 428 16.66 12.76 -15.21
C ASP A 428 17.41 11.49 -14.75
N VAL A 429 16.89 10.80 -13.72
CA VAL A 429 17.44 9.53 -13.22
C VAL A 429 17.38 8.45 -14.31
N PHE A 430 16.25 8.28 -14.99
CA PHE A 430 16.11 7.27 -16.03
C PHE A 430 16.94 7.56 -17.28
N GLU A 431 17.12 8.83 -17.66
CA GLU A 431 18.00 9.23 -18.76
C GLU A 431 19.46 8.92 -18.44
N LEU A 432 19.92 9.16 -17.21
CA LEU A 432 21.27 8.78 -16.79
C LEU A 432 21.46 7.25 -16.80
N ALA A 433 20.48 6.49 -16.29
CA ALA A 433 20.50 5.04 -16.36
C ALA A 433 20.56 4.54 -17.81
N ASN A 434 19.79 5.17 -18.71
CA ASN A 434 19.77 4.86 -20.14
C ASN A 434 21.12 5.14 -20.83
N ARG A 435 21.75 6.29 -20.52
CA ARG A 435 23.10 6.63 -21.02
C ARG A 435 24.12 5.56 -20.64
N ILE A 436 24.15 5.17 -19.37
CA ILE A 436 25.07 4.14 -18.86
C ILE A 436 24.78 2.78 -19.48
N ALA A 437 23.50 2.37 -19.53
CA ALA A 437 23.09 1.10 -20.11
C ALA A 437 23.49 0.96 -21.60
N GLY A 438 23.56 2.08 -22.32
CA GLY A 438 23.96 2.16 -23.73
C GLY A 438 25.45 1.95 -24.03
N PHE A 439 26.32 1.86 -23.02
CA PHE A 439 27.74 1.59 -23.27
C PHE A 439 27.94 0.21 -23.92
N GLN A 440 28.60 0.19 -25.08
CA GLN A 440 28.87 -1.05 -25.83
C GLN A 440 30.37 -1.38 -25.85
N GLN A 441 31.19 -0.48 -26.39
CA GLN A 441 32.64 -0.64 -26.48
C GLN A 441 33.36 0.63 -26.00
N PRO A 442 34.62 0.54 -25.53
CA PRO A 442 35.39 1.70 -25.09
C PRO A 442 35.93 2.48 -26.30
N THR A 443 35.05 3.22 -26.97
CA THR A 443 35.46 4.23 -27.95
C THR A 443 35.82 5.53 -27.23
N PRO A 444 36.62 6.42 -27.84
CA PRO A 444 36.94 7.71 -27.25
C PRO A 444 35.70 8.52 -26.83
N GLU A 445 34.61 8.43 -27.59
CA GLU A 445 33.35 9.12 -27.31
C GLU A 445 32.66 8.54 -26.06
N VAL A 446 32.66 7.21 -25.91
CA VAL A 446 32.15 6.55 -24.69
C VAL A 446 33.02 6.90 -23.49
N GLU A 447 34.34 6.97 -23.66
CA GLU A 447 35.27 7.37 -22.61
C GLU A 447 35.03 8.80 -22.13
N GLU A 448 34.79 9.74 -23.06
CA GLU A 448 34.50 11.14 -22.74
C GLU A 448 33.18 11.28 -21.97
N VAL A 449 32.10 10.66 -22.46
CA VAL A 449 30.79 10.66 -21.80
C VAL A 449 30.87 10.03 -20.40
N ALA A 450 31.63 8.96 -20.25
CA ALA A 450 31.81 8.31 -18.97
C ALA A 450 32.64 9.15 -17.99
N ALA A 451 33.66 9.89 -18.47
CA ALA A 451 34.42 10.83 -17.65
C ALA A 451 33.54 12.00 -17.17
N GLU A 452 32.67 12.53 -18.04
CA GLU A 452 31.68 13.55 -17.68
C GLU A 452 30.76 13.06 -16.57
N ILE A 453 30.21 11.84 -16.68
CA ILE A 453 29.35 11.25 -15.65
C ILE A 453 30.09 11.11 -14.31
N LEU A 454 31.34 10.67 -14.31
CA LEU A 454 32.11 10.49 -13.07
C LEU A 454 32.44 11.83 -12.39
N LEU A 455 32.70 12.88 -13.16
CA LEU A 455 33.19 14.16 -12.66
C LEU A 455 32.06 15.13 -12.32
N ASP A 456 31.07 15.24 -13.20
CA ASP A 456 30.19 16.41 -13.27
C ASP A 456 28.73 16.08 -12.98
N GLU A 457 28.30 14.81 -13.10
CA GLU A 457 26.90 14.41 -12.93
C GLU A 457 26.48 14.31 -11.44
N PRO A 458 25.59 15.18 -10.93
CA PRO A 458 25.19 15.16 -9.52
C PRO A 458 24.40 13.92 -9.15
N LEU A 459 23.54 13.41 -10.04
CA LEU A 459 22.73 12.22 -9.77
C LEU A 459 23.60 10.99 -9.54
N PHE A 460 24.70 10.87 -10.29
CA PHE A 460 25.68 9.80 -10.14
C PHE A 460 26.28 9.75 -8.72
N LYS A 461 26.50 10.92 -8.10
CA LYS A 461 27.07 11.03 -6.75
C LYS A 461 26.02 10.82 -5.66
N ASN A 462 24.80 11.30 -5.88
CA ASN A 462 23.76 11.35 -4.86
C ASN A 462 22.91 10.07 -4.77
N ILE A 463 22.85 9.28 -5.85
CA ILE A 463 22.07 8.02 -5.88
C ILE A 463 23.03 6.82 -5.78
N PRO A 464 23.03 6.07 -4.66
CA PRO A 464 24.00 5.00 -4.40
C PRO A 464 24.03 3.87 -5.43
N ALA A 465 22.93 3.68 -6.17
CA ALA A 465 22.85 2.64 -7.20
C ALA A 465 23.74 2.93 -8.42
N PHE A 466 23.97 4.20 -8.78
CA PHE A 466 24.68 4.56 -10.01
C PHE A 466 26.16 4.13 -10.04
N PRO A 467 26.98 4.36 -8.99
CA PRO A 467 28.38 3.93 -9.01
C PRO A 467 28.53 2.41 -9.22
N ILE A 468 27.64 1.61 -8.62
CA ILE A 468 27.65 0.16 -8.76
C ILE A 468 27.20 -0.24 -10.17
N PHE A 469 26.10 0.35 -10.65
CA PHE A 469 25.55 0.11 -11.99
C PHE A 469 26.54 0.43 -13.09
N PHE A 470 27.17 1.61 -13.02
CA PHE A 470 28.20 2.05 -13.96
C PHE A 470 29.40 1.11 -13.99
N ARG A 471 29.98 0.82 -12.82
CA ARG A 471 31.16 -0.05 -12.73
C ARG A 471 30.91 -1.43 -13.31
N THR A 472 29.76 -2.03 -12.96
CA THR A 472 29.38 -3.37 -13.44
C THR A 472 29.11 -3.38 -14.93
N LYS A 473 28.45 -2.34 -15.46
CA LYS A 473 28.23 -2.18 -16.91
C LYS A 473 29.54 -2.04 -17.70
N CYS A 474 30.46 -1.20 -17.23
CA CYS A 474 31.79 -1.05 -17.84
C CYS A 474 32.55 -2.39 -17.81
N ASN A 475 32.55 -3.09 -16.67
CA ASN A 475 33.23 -4.39 -16.55
C ASN A 475 32.62 -5.49 -17.43
N GLY A 476 31.31 -5.47 -17.65
CA GLY A 476 30.62 -6.43 -18.52
C GLY A 476 30.78 -6.15 -20.01
N SER A 477 31.00 -4.88 -20.40
CA SER A 477 31.01 -4.44 -21.80
C SER A 477 32.43 -4.16 -22.35
N MET A 478 33.45 -4.05 -21.49
CA MET A 478 34.83 -3.71 -21.89
C MET A 478 35.79 -4.91 -21.68
N PRO A 479 36.46 -5.43 -22.73
CA PRO A 479 37.42 -6.52 -22.56
C PRO A 479 38.63 -6.11 -21.70
N LYS A 480 39.09 -7.00 -20.83
CA LYS A 480 40.17 -6.78 -19.82
C LYS A 480 41.59 -6.60 -20.41
N THR A 481 41.74 -6.20 -21.67
CA THR A 481 43.01 -6.28 -22.42
C THR A 481 43.77 -4.96 -22.58
N THR A 482 43.32 -3.84 -22.00
CA THR A 482 44.05 -2.56 -22.02
C THR A 482 44.17 -1.92 -20.64
N ASP A 483 45.33 -1.30 -20.33
CA ASP A 483 45.55 -0.56 -19.06
C ASP A 483 44.54 0.59 -18.85
N ARG A 484 43.95 1.11 -19.92
CA ARG A 484 42.86 2.11 -19.88
C ARG A 484 41.55 1.54 -19.33
N ALA A 485 41.22 0.28 -19.63
CA ALA A 485 40.04 -0.40 -19.09
C ALA A 485 40.14 -0.62 -17.58
N ARG A 486 41.36 -0.76 -17.03
CA ARG A 486 41.59 -0.89 -15.58
C ARG A 486 41.29 0.39 -14.82
N VAL A 487 41.74 1.55 -15.31
CA VAL A 487 41.46 2.87 -14.71
C VAL A 487 39.95 3.17 -14.71
N PHE A 488 39.26 2.75 -15.77
CA PHE A 488 37.82 2.82 -15.91
C PHE A 488 37.06 1.94 -14.89
N SER A 489 37.50 0.69 -14.72
CA SER A 489 36.90 -0.25 -13.77
C SER A 489 37.08 0.15 -12.29
N SER A 490 38.09 0.97 -11.99
CA SER A 490 38.37 1.50 -10.65
C SER A 490 37.63 2.80 -10.32
N GLY A 491 36.91 3.41 -11.28
CA GLY A 491 36.18 4.67 -11.07
C GLY A 491 37.07 5.90 -10.91
N THR A 492 38.32 5.85 -11.40
CA THR A 492 39.27 6.96 -11.32
C THR A 492 39.30 7.76 -12.63
N PRO A 493 39.14 9.10 -12.61
CA PRO A 493 39.16 9.92 -13.82
C PRO A 493 40.54 9.89 -14.50
N SER A 494 40.60 9.53 -15.78
CA SER A 494 41.85 9.47 -16.54
C SER A 494 42.31 10.86 -17.02
N ARG A 495 42.84 11.70 -16.13
CA ARG A 495 43.56 12.93 -16.55
C ARG A 495 45.06 12.72 -16.78
N THR A 496 45.58 11.50 -16.59
CA THR A 496 47.04 11.23 -16.57
C THR A 496 47.43 10.01 -17.40
N LEU A 497 47.25 10.08 -18.72
CA LEU A 497 48.07 9.30 -19.65
C LEU A 497 48.54 10.23 -20.78
N LYS A 498 49.52 11.08 -20.46
CA LYS A 498 50.38 11.66 -21.50
C LYS A 498 51.00 10.50 -22.27
N GLN A 499 50.90 10.55 -23.59
CA GLN A 499 51.50 9.61 -24.52
C GLN A 499 52.96 9.35 -24.13
N THR A 500 53.28 8.12 -23.73
CA THR A 500 54.66 7.63 -23.73
C THR A 500 55.06 7.44 -25.20
N PRO A 501 56.13 8.08 -25.69
CA PRO A 501 56.59 7.85 -27.04
C PRO A 501 57.08 6.40 -27.15
N ARG A 502 56.66 5.69 -28.21
CA ARG A 502 57.26 4.40 -28.59
C ARG A 502 58.75 4.64 -28.81
N ARG A 503 59.61 3.99 -28.02
CA ARG A 503 61.04 3.85 -28.35
C ARG A 503 61.16 2.85 -29.50
N THR A 504 61.73 3.34 -30.61
CA THR A 504 62.37 2.55 -31.67
C THR A 504 63.53 1.74 -31.12
#